data_AF-A0A415H9Q4-F1
#
_entry.id   AF-A0A415H9Q4-F1
#
_cell.length_a   1.000
_cell.length_b   1.000
_cell.length_c   1.000
_cell.angle_alpha   90.00
_cell.angle_beta   90.00
_cell.angle_gamma   90.00
#
_symmetry.space_group_name_H-M   'P 1'
#
loop_
_entity.id
_entity.type
_entity.pdbx_description
1 polymer ?
#
loop_
_entity_poly.entity_id
_entity_poly.type
_entity_poly.pdbx_seq_one_letter_code
_entity_poly.pdbx_strand_id
1 'polypeptide(L)'
;MNFSNEIITVPQQGEDYGTQQKEEPELIMPAAFSSLYKEFTANEYIAYPIGFYKNVKLNDTDQEKMAEIISTLSGVPVDDLLNKSNIKVNLSADISYKKFKECMKQADNLIGGGSNYSENSLLNFSCVKITYEEAVESYNLIASTDKFTGAYARLFCDYIGIILSILPVFIAVAVCLKDRRAKMNDLIYARKISSFKLILSRYFAIIIAVMLLLLF
;
A
#
# COMPACT_ATOMS: atom_id res chain seq x y z
N MET A 1 -9.93 -6.34 22.12
CA MET A 1 -10.93 -6.51 21.05
C MET A 1 -11.64 -7.83 21.31
N ASN A 2 -12.96 -7.81 21.40
CA ASN A 2 -13.77 -9.00 21.69
C ASN A 2 -14.29 -9.55 20.35
N PHE A 3 -13.69 -10.63 19.87
CA PHE A 3 -14.06 -11.29 18.61
C PHE A 3 -15.08 -12.43 18.80
N SER A 4 -15.60 -12.62 20.01
CA SER A 4 -16.52 -13.72 20.33
C SER A 4 -17.88 -13.64 19.62
N ASN A 5 -18.19 -12.53 18.95
CA ASN A 5 -19.47 -12.29 18.28
C ASN A 5 -19.40 -12.25 16.75
N GLU A 6 -18.23 -12.35 16.13
CA GLU A 6 -18.10 -12.37 14.67
C GLU A 6 -18.02 -13.81 14.18
N ILE A 7 -19.13 -14.53 14.31
CA ILE A 7 -19.29 -15.80 13.61
C ILE A 7 -19.42 -15.46 12.13
N ILE A 8 -18.48 -15.91 11.31
CA ILE A 8 -18.58 -15.75 9.86
C ILE A 8 -19.74 -16.60 9.39
N THR A 9 -20.85 -15.95 9.05
CA THR A 9 -22.08 -16.60 8.60
C THR A 9 -22.08 -16.73 7.08
N VAL A 10 -22.85 -17.70 6.59
CA VAL A 10 -23.13 -17.82 5.15
C VAL A 10 -23.82 -16.53 4.67
N PRO A 11 -23.37 -15.91 3.58
CA PRO A 11 -24.01 -14.72 3.01
C PRO A 11 -25.49 -14.93 2.71
N GLN A 12 -26.35 -13.92 2.94
CA GLN A 12 -27.79 -13.97 2.64
C GLN A 12 -28.22 -12.97 1.56
N GLN A 13 -29.04 -13.41 0.61
CA GLN A 13 -29.52 -12.55 -0.48
C GLN A 13 -30.18 -11.26 0.03
N GLY A 14 -29.74 -10.12 -0.50
CA GLY A 14 -30.26 -8.79 -0.14
C GLY A 14 -29.43 -8.05 0.93
N GLU A 15 -28.37 -8.67 1.46
CA GLU A 15 -27.41 -7.99 2.33
C GLU A 15 -26.43 -7.08 1.55
N ASP A 16 -25.81 -6.16 2.28
CA ASP A 16 -24.72 -5.32 1.76
C ASP A 16 -23.37 -5.96 2.13
N TYR A 17 -22.62 -6.36 1.10
CA TYR A 17 -21.30 -6.97 1.23
C TYR A 17 -20.17 -5.95 1.09
N GLY A 18 -20.51 -4.67 1.01
CA GLY A 18 -19.56 -3.60 0.75
C GLY A 18 -19.16 -3.54 -0.72
N THR A 19 -17.95 -3.04 -0.94
CA THR A 19 -17.45 -2.74 -2.28
C THR A 19 -16.08 -3.36 -2.51
N GLN A 20 -15.83 -3.75 -3.74
CA GLN A 20 -14.53 -4.24 -4.19
C GLN A 20 -14.01 -3.44 -5.37
N GLN A 21 -12.69 -3.45 -5.53
CA GLN A 21 -12.06 -2.91 -6.72
C GLN A 21 -12.15 -3.93 -7.85
N LYS A 22 -12.55 -3.47 -9.03
CA LYS A 22 -12.68 -4.32 -10.22
C LYS A 22 -12.17 -3.60 -11.45
N GLU A 23 -11.45 -4.30 -12.31
CA GLU A 23 -10.92 -3.72 -13.54
C GLU A 23 -12.03 -3.53 -14.58
N GLU A 24 -12.83 -2.47 -14.42
CA GLU A 24 -13.93 -2.10 -15.32
C GLU A 24 -13.56 -0.81 -16.07
N PRO A 25 -13.11 -0.90 -17.34
CA PRO A 25 -12.62 0.26 -18.11
C PRO A 25 -13.63 1.41 -18.21
N GLU A 26 -14.92 1.08 -18.30
CA GLU A 26 -16.02 2.05 -18.38
C GLU A 26 -16.14 2.95 -17.15
N LEU A 27 -15.70 2.46 -15.98
CA LEU A 27 -15.64 3.23 -14.74
C LEU A 27 -14.27 3.92 -14.58
N ILE A 28 -13.20 3.16 -14.82
CA ILE A 28 -11.81 3.61 -14.60
C ILE A 28 -11.46 4.79 -15.50
N MET A 29 -11.66 4.64 -16.82
CA MET A 29 -11.15 5.59 -17.81
C MET A 29 -11.71 7.01 -17.63
N PRO A 30 -13.05 7.22 -17.53
CA PRO A 30 -13.59 8.57 -17.36
C PRO A 30 -13.22 9.18 -16.01
N ALA A 31 -13.23 8.40 -14.92
CA ALA A 31 -12.92 8.90 -13.58
C ALA A 31 -11.44 9.30 -13.46
N ALA A 32 -10.51 8.45 -13.93
CA ALA A 32 -9.08 8.72 -13.93
C ALA A 32 -8.74 9.90 -14.85
N PHE A 33 -9.33 9.97 -16.05
CA PHE A 33 -9.14 11.11 -16.95
C PHE A 33 -9.61 12.42 -16.33
N SER A 34 -10.80 12.44 -15.74
CA SER A 34 -11.34 13.63 -15.08
C SER A 34 -10.46 14.09 -13.92
N SER A 35 -9.90 13.14 -13.16
CA SER A 35 -8.95 13.44 -12.08
C SER A 35 -7.67 14.06 -12.64
N LEU A 36 -7.06 13.44 -13.65
CA LEU A 36 -5.82 13.91 -14.27
C LEU A 36 -5.97 15.30 -14.87
N TYR A 37 -7.06 15.53 -15.60
CA TYR A 37 -7.33 16.83 -16.21
C TYR A 37 -7.49 17.93 -15.15
N LYS A 38 -8.16 17.63 -14.03
CA LYS A 38 -8.29 18.59 -12.92
C LYS A 38 -6.92 18.95 -12.32
N GLU A 39 -6.09 17.96 -12.02
CA GLU A 39 -4.72 18.18 -11.51
C GLU A 39 -3.85 18.94 -12.51
N PHE A 40 -3.99 18.65 -13.81
CA PHE A 40 -3.32 19.36 -14.88
C PHE A 40 -3.67 20.85 -14.93
N THR A 41 -4.97 21.19 -14.87
CA THR A 41 -5.40 22.60 -14.90
C THR A 41 -4.88 23.42 -13.72
N ALA A 42 -4.74 22.77 -12.55
CA ALA A 42 -4.18 23.35 -11.33
C ALA A 42 -2.64 23.35 -11.31
N ASN A 43 -2.00 22.52 -12.14
CA ASN A 43 -0.59 22.16 -12.08
C ASN A 43 -0.17 21.69 -10.67
N GLU A 44 -1.01 20.89 -10.03
CA GLU A 44 -0.79 20.34 -8.70
C GLU A 44 -1.19 18.87 -8.69
N TYR A 45 -0.19 18.00 -8.56
CA TYR A 45 -0.35 16.55 -8.60
C TYR A 45 0.03 15.93 -7.26
N ILE A 46 -0.60 14.82 -6.91
CA ILE A 46 -0.26 14.05 -5.72
C ILE A 46 0.55 12.82 -6.12
N ALA A 47 1.70 12.66 -5.48
CA ALA A 47 2.59 11.53 -5.68
C ALA A 47 3.04 10.97 -4.33
N TYR A 48 3.45 9.70 -4.34
CA TYR A 48 4.10 9.07 -3.19
C TYR A 48 5.46 8.49 -3.57
N PRO A 49 6.45 9.31 -3.99
CA PRO A 49 7.78 8.80 -4.28
C PRO A 49 8.31 8.13 -3.02
N ILE A 50 8.78 6.89 -3.13
CA ILE A 50 9.26 6.04 -2.03
C ILE A 50 8.30 5.93 -0.82
N GLY A 51 7.00 6.20 -1.00
CA GLY A 51 5.97 6.08 0.04
C GLY A 51 5.69 7.35 0.86
N PHE A 52 6.32 8.49 0.56
CA PHE A 52 6.03 9.76 1.25
C PHE A 52 5.19 10.69 0.39
N TYR A 53 4.15 11.28 0.99
CA TYR A 53 3.31 12.27 0.33
C TYR A 53 4.15 13.42 -0.25
N LYS A 54 3.92 13.72 -1.52
CA LYS A 54 4.53 14.84 -2.22
C LYS A 54 3.49 15.51 -3.13
N ASN A 55 3.32 16.81 -2.94
CA ASN A 55 2.64 17.64 -3.94
C ASN A 55 3.66 18.07 -5.00
N VAL A 56 3.37 17.79 -6.27
CA VAL A 56 4.28 18.01 -7.39
C VAL A 56 3.70 19.10 -8.28
N LYS A 57 4.53 20.09 -8.60
CA LYS A 57 4.28 21.08 -9.64
C LYS A 57 5.22 20.81 -10.79
N LEU A 58 4.68 20.62 -11.98
CA LEU A 58 5.50 20.39 -13.17
C LEU A 58 6.08 21.74 -13.65
N ASN A 59 7.32 21.70 -14.15
CA ASN A 59 7.89 22.82 -14.91
C ASN A 59 7.21 22.92 -16.29
N ASP A 60 7.43 24.00 -17.01
CA ASP A 60 6.76 24.26 -18.29
C ASP A 60 6.94 23.12 -19.31
N THR A 61 8.16 22.57 -19.42
CA THR A 61 8.46 21.45 -20.34
C THR A 61 7.71 20.17 -19.98
N ASP A 62 7.60 19.86 -18.69
CA ASP A 62 6.85 18.68 -18.23
C ASP A 62 5.34 18.94 -18.23
N GLN A 63 4.90 20.20 -18.11
CA GLN A 63 3.51 20.60 -18.30
C GLN A 63 3.09 20.39 -19.77
N GLU A 64 3.92 20.77 -20.74
CA GLU A 64 3.72 20.50 -22.17
C GLU A 64 3.59 19.01 -22.46
N LYS A 65 4.48 18.17 -21.91
CA LYS A 65 4.36 16.70 -22.04
C LYS A 65 3.07 16.16 -21.43
N MET A 66 2.63 16.69 -20.29
CA MET A 66 1.34 16.32 -19.72
C MET A 66 0.18 16.73 -20.63
N ALA A 67 0.28 17.91 -21.27
CA ALA A 67 -0.70 18.35 -22.24
C ALA A 67 -0.74 17.44 -23.48
N GLU A 68 0.39 16.92 -23.97
CA GLU A 68 0.44 15.91 -25.04
C GLU A 68 -0.28 14.60 -24.65
N ILE A 69 -0.12 14.16 -23.40
CA ILE A 69 -0.84 12.99 -22.87
C ILE A 69 -2.35 13.25 -22.88
N ILE A 70 -2.79 14.39 -22.35
CA ILE A 70 -4.21 14.77 -22.30
C ILE A 70 -4.77 14.96 -23.71
N SER A 71 -3.99 15.54 -24.62
CA SER A 71 -4.32 15.68 -26.04
C SER A 71 -4.55 14.32 -26.69
N THR A 72 -3.67 13.35 -26.45
CA THR A 72 -3.82 11.97 -26.93
C THR A 72 -5.10 11.31 -26.41
N LEU A 73 -5.48 11.59 -25.16
CA LEU A 73 -6.67 11.00 -24.52
C LEU A 73 -7.98 11.68 -24.93
N SER A 74 -7.96 12.98 -25.20
CA SER A 74 -9.17 13.78 -25.47
C SER A 74 -9.39 14.10 -26.94
N GLY A 75 -8.34 14.02 -27.77
CA GLY A 75 -8.34 14.51 -29.15
C GLY A 75 -8.26 16.04 -29.28
N VAL A 76 -8.13 16.78 -28.17
CA VAL A 76 -8.02 18.24 -28.18
C VAL A 76 -6.56 18.65 -28.47
N PRO A 77 -6.29 19.64 -29.33
CA PRO A 77 -4.94 20.13 -29.58
C PRO A 77 -4.21 20.62 -28.32
N VAL A 78 -2.90 20.43 -28.26
CA VAL A 78 -2.06 20.84 -27.10
C VAL A 78 -2.14 22.35 -26.84
N ASP A 79 -2.10 23.16 -27.91
CA ASP A 79 -2.17 24.62 -27.80
C ASP A 79 -3.46 25.09 -27.12
N ASP A 80 -4.58 24.43 -27.41
CA ASP A 80 -5.88 24.74 -26.82
C ASP A 80 -5.93 24.41 -25.33
N LEU A 81 -5.24 23.34 -24.91
CA LEU A 81 -5.12 22.91 -23.52
C LEU A 81 -4.24 23.88 -22.71
N LEU A 82 -3.10 24.30 -23.27
CA LEU A 82 -2.16 25.20 -22.61
C LEU A 82 -2.71 26.63 -22.49
N ASN A 83 -3.44 27.10 -23.52
CA ASN A 83 -4.06 28.42 -23.52
C ASN A 83 -5.26 28.55 -22.57
N LYS A 84 -5.65 27.48 -21.86
CA LYS A 84 -6.81 27.43 -20.95
C LYS A 84 -8.06 28.00 -21.60
N SER A 85 -8.23 27.71 -22.88
CA SER A 85 -9.43 28.08 -23.63
C SER A 85 -10.67 27.48 -22.94
N ASN A 86 -11.82 28.16 -23.00
CA ASN A 86 -13.09 27.67 -22.41
C ASN A 86 -13.68 26.51 -23.24
N ILE A 87 -12.89 25.45 -23.44
CA ILE A 87 -13.25 24.27 -24.22
C ILE A 87 -13.59 23.14 -23.25
N LYS A 88 -14.66 22.41 -23.57
CA LYS A 88 -15.05 21.22 -22.82
C LYS A 88 -14.13 20.07 -23.21
N VAL A 89 -13.21 19.70 -22.32
CA VAL A 89 -12.30 18.57 -22.51
C VAL A 89 -12.92 17.31 -21.90
N ASN A 90 -13.24 16.32 -22.73
CA ASN A 90 -13.72 15.00 -22.30
C ASN A 90 -12.78 13.92 -22.84
N LEU A 91 -12.87 12.72 -22.28
CA LEU A 91 -12.20 11.54 -22.80
C LEU A 91 -12.76 11.20 -24.20
N SER A 92 -11.88 10.90 -25.15
CA SER A 92 -12.27 10.44 -26.49
C SER A 92 -12.93 9.06 -26.43
N ALA A 93 -14.00 8.85 -27.19
CA ALA A 93 -14.69 7.55 -27.27
C ALA A 93 -13.86 6.48 -28.00
N ASP A 94 -12.88 6.89 -28.82
CA ASP A 94 -12.10 5.98 -29.66
C ASP A 94 -10.84 5.43 -28.96
N ILE A 95 -10.59 5.84 -27.71
CA ILE A 95 -9.37 5.46 -26.99
C ILE A 95 -9.50 4.03 -26.44
N SER A 96 -8.59 3.14 -26.86
CA SER A 96 -8.54 1.79 -26.31
C SER A 96 -8.06 1.81 -24.85
N TYR A 97 -8.56 0.89 -24.03
CA TYR A 97 -8.14 0.77 -22.63
C TYR A 97 -6.62 0.50 -22.48
N LYS A 98 -6.03 -0.26 -23.41
CA LYS A 98 -4.57 -0.47 -23.43
C LYS A 98 -3.83 0.85 -23.62
N LYS A 99 -4.24 1.66 -24.61
CA LYS A 99 -3.61 2.95 -24.87
C LYS A 99 -3.79 3.91 -23.70
N PHE A 100 -4.96 3.87 -23.06
CA PHE A 100 -5.24 4.62 -21.85
C PHE A 100 -4.25 4.29 -20.72
N LYS A 101 -4.02 2.99 -20.44
CA LYS A 101 -3.04 2.57 -19.41
C LYS A 101 -1.62 3.02 -19.74
N GLU A 102 -1.22 2.99 -21.00
CA GLU A 102 0.09 3.51 -21.43
C GLU A 102 0.22 5.02 -21.16
N CYS A 103 -0.83 5.80 -21.45
CA CYS A 103 -0.88 7.23 -21.14
C CYS A 103 -0.84 7.51 -19.62
N MET A 104 -1.60 6.76 -18.83
CA MET A 104 -1.59 6.89 -17.35
C MET A 104 -0.21 6.58 -16.76
N LYS A 105 0.47 5.55 -17.27
CA LYS A 105 1.84 5.21 -16.87
C LYS A 105 2.84 6.32 -17.22
N GLN A 106 2.69 6.95 -18.38
CA GLN A 106 3.52 8.11 -18.75
C GLN A 106 3.28 9.30 -17.81
N ALA A 107 2.01 9.57 -17.48
CA ALA A 107 1.64 10.62 -16.53
C ALA A 107 2.21 10.35 -15.13
N ASP A 108 2.11 9.12 -14.62
CA ASP A 108 2.67 8.71 -13.33
C ASP A 108 4.18 8.94 -13.26
N ASN A 109 4.91 8.51 -14.29
CA ASN A 109 6.35 8.71 -14.39
C ASN A 109 6.74 10.20 -14.40
N LEU A 110 5.96 11.02 -15.11
CA LEU A 110 6.18 12.46 -15.20
C LEU A 110 5.95 13.18 -13.88
N ILE A 111 4.96 12.73 -13.11
CA ILE A 111 4.63 13.23 -11.77
C ILE A 111 5.69 12.79 -10.73
N GLY A 112 6.42 11.70 -10.99
CA GLY A 112 7.50 11.20 -10.12
C GLY A 112 7.20 9.87 -9.42
N GLY A 113 6.18 9.15 -9.90
CA GLY A 113 5.86 7.78 -9.50
C GLY A 113 5.03 7.66 -8.23
N GLY A 114 4.23 6.58 -8.17
CA GLY A 114 3.35 6.30 -7.05
C GLY A 114 2.17 7.27 -6.94
N SER A 115 1.79 7.90 -8.06
CA SER A 115 0.57 8.70 -8.16
C SER A 115 -0.67 7.80 -8.27
N ASN A 116 -1.84 8.44 -8.33
CA ASN A 116 -3.11 7.78 -8.58
C ASN A 116 -3.17 7.09 -9.96
N TYR A 117 -2.31 7.47 -10.90
CA TYR A 117 -2.29 6.95 -12.28
C TYR A 117 -1.31 5.79 -12.47
N SER A 118 -0.62 5.37 -11.41
CA SER A 118 0.22 4.18 -11.44
C SER A 118 -0.63 2.92 -11.69
N GLU A 119 0.00 1.87 -12.22
CA GLU A 119 -0.67 0.61 -12.59
C GLU A 119 -1.45 -0.01 -11.42
N ASN A 120 -0.91 0.07 -10.20
CA ASN A 120 -1.54 -0.48 -9.00
C ASN A 120 -2.67 0.42 -8.46
N SER A 121 -2.56 1.74 -8.63
CA SER A 121 -3.54 2.70 -8.10
C SER A 121 -4.70 2.95 -9.06
N LEU A 122 -4.57 2.57 -10.32
CA LEU A 122 -5.59 2.84 -11.33
C LEU A 122 -6.93 2.13 -11.02
N LEU A 123 -6.86 0.97 -10.36
CA LEU A 123 -8.05 0.25 -9.89
C LEU A 123 -8.84 1.00 -8.81
N ASN A 124 -8.21 1.96 -8.11
CA ASN A 124 -8.90 2.79 -7.11
C ASN A 124 -10.02 3.65 -7.73
N PHE A 125 -10.00 3.87 -9.05
CA PHE A 125 -11.04 4.59 -9.77
C PHE A 125 -12.29 3.74 -10.06
N SER A 126 -12.24 2.43 -9.82
CA SER A 126 -13.38 1.52 -9.97
C SER A 126 -13.67 0.83 -8.66
N CYS A 127 -14.83 1.16 -8.09
CA CYS A 127 -15.33 0.59 -6.85
C CYS A 127 -16.76 0.12 -7.09
N VAL A 128 -16.95 -1.19 -7.16
CA VAL A 128 -18.25 -1.81 -7.47
C VAL A 128 -18.78 -2.52 -6.23
N LYS A 129 -20.11 -2.58 -6.11
CA LYS A 129 -20.74 -3.35 -5.04
C LYS A 129 -20.45 -4.82 -5.22
N ILE A 130 -20.10 -5.50 -4.13
CA ILE A 130 -19.93 -6.94 -4.13
C ILE A 130 -21.32 -7.58 -4.30
N THR A 131 -21.45 -8.49 -5.26
CA THR A 131 -22.68 -9.23 -5.50
C THR A 131 -22.85 -10.37 -4.50
N TYR A 132 -24.09 -10.85 -4.35
CA TYR A 132 -24.38 -12.01 -3.51
C TYR A 132 -23.59 -13.24 -3.97
N GLU A 133 -23.51 -13.47 -5.27
CA GLU A 133 -22.81 -14.59 -5.87
C GLU A 133 -21.30 -14.53 -5.57
N GLU A 134 -20.68 -13.36 -5.74
CA GLU A 134 -19.26 -13.14 -5.41
C GLU A 134 -18.99 -13.30 -3.90
N ALA A 135 -19.91 -12.85 -3.04
CA ALA A 135 -19.81 -13.03 -1.59
C ALA A 135 -19.88 -14.50 -1.20
N VAL A 136 -20.80 -15.28 -1.80
CA VAL A 136 -20.94 -16.72 -1.56
C VAL A 136 -19.71 -17.48 -2.06
N GLU A 137 -19.18 -17.13 -3.24
CA GLU A 137 -17.95 -17.73 -3.77
C GLU A 137 -16.77 -17.47 -2.83
N SER A 138 -16.59 -16.22 -2.41
CA SER A 138 -15.54 -15.82 -1.45
C SER A 138 -15.67 -16.58 -0.13
N TYR A 139 -16.89 -16.69 0.41
CA TYR A 139 -17.18 -17.45 1.62
C TYR A 139 -16.77 -18.93 1.47
N ASN A 140 -17.17 -19.58 0.37
CA ASN A 140 -16.87 -20.99 0.12
C ASN A 140 -15.36 -21.25 -0.04
N LEU A 141 -14.64 -20.31 -0.67
CA LEU A 141 -13.19 -20.39 -0.81
C LEU A 141 -12.49 -20.33 0.57
N ILE A 142 -12.91 -19.41 1.44
CA ILE A 142 -12.36 -19.27 2.79
C ILE A 142 -12.71 -20.48 3.66
N ALA A 143 -13.96 -20.96 3.57
CA ALA A 143 -14.44 -22.11 4.34
C ALA A 143 -13.71 -23.41 3.96
N SER A 144 -13.42 -23.61 2.66
CA SER A 144 -12.81 -24.83 2.16
C SER A 144 -11.28 -24.86 2.29
N THR A 145 -10.60 -23.75 1.97
CA THR A 145 -9.14 -23.74 1.80
C THR A 145 -8.40 -23.45 3.11
N ASP A 146 -8.72 -22.34 3.77
CA ASP A 146 -8.00 -21.85 4.96
C ASP A 146 -8.74 -22.12 6.27
N LYS A 147 -9.92 -22.77 6.20
CA LYS A 147 -10.77 -23.13 7.35
C LYS A 147 -10.90 -21.99 8.36
N PHE A 148 -11.19 -20.75 7.94
CA PHE A 148 -11.34 -19.51 8.74
C PHE A 148 -10.20 -19.18 9.74
N THR A 149 -9.89 -20.07 10.68
CA THR A 149 -8.82 -19.98 11.67
C THR A 149 -7.42 -20.06 11.06
N GLY A 150 -7.21 -20.73 9.93
CA GLY A 150 -5.90 -20.85 9.29
C GLY A 150 -5.39 -19.54 8.68
N ALA A 151 -6.25 -18.84 7.92
CA ALA A 151 -5.94 -17.52 7.38
C ALA A 151 -5.67 -16.50 8.51
N TYR A 152 -6.50 -16.52 9.55
CA TYR A 152 -6.32 -15.66 10.72
C TYR A 152 -5.01 -15.97 11.46
N ALA A 153 -4.69 -17.25 11.67
CA ALA A 153 -3.45 -17.65 12.32
C ALA A 153 -2.21 -17.19 11.51
N ARG A 154 -2.24 -17.29 10.18
CA ARG A 154 -1.14 -16.79 9.32
C ARG A 154 -0.95 -15.29 9.47
N LEU A 155 -2.04 -14.52 9.35
CA LEU A 155 -2.01 -13.07 9.50
C LEU A 155 -1.54 -12.65 10.91
N PHE A 156 -2.06 -13.31 11.95
CA PHE A 156 -1.62 -13.08 13.32
C PHE A 156 -0.12 -13.36 13.50
N CYS A 157 0.37 -14.48 12.97
CA CYS A 157 1.78 -14.85 13.02
C CYS A 157 2.68 -13.86 12.28
N ASP A 158 2.24 -13.32 11.14
CA ASP A 158 3.02 -12.32 10.40
C ASP A 158 3.15 -11.02 11.21
N TYR A 159 2.06 -10.51 11.80
CA TYR A 159 2.10 -9.29 12.62
C TYR A 159 2.85 -9.47 13.94
N ILE A 160 2.59 -10.57 14.67
CA ILE A 160 3.28 -10.89 15.91
C ILE A 160 4.76 -11.17 15.63
N GLY A 161 5.09 -11.82 14.52
CA GLY A 161 6.45 -12.05 14.05
C GLY A 161 7.22 -10.74 13.82
N ILE A 162 6.61 -9.75 13.17
CA ILE A 162 7.22 -8.41 13.01
C ILE A 162 7.48 -7.77 14.37
N ILE A 163 6.49 -7.75 15.27
CA ILE A 163 6.64 -7.16 16.61
C ILE A 163 7.75 -7.86 17.40
N LEU A 164 7.78 -9.20 17.36
CA LEU A 164 8.78 -10.02 18.03
C LEU A 164 10.17 -9.93 17.41
N SER A 165 10.30 -9.54 16.13
CA SER A 165 11.60 -9.30 15.54
C SER A 165 12.29 -8.06 16.12
N ILE A 166 11.50 -7.08 16.58
CA ILE A 166 12.00 -5.78 17.07
C ILE A 166 12.14 -5.78 18.60
N LEU A 167 11.20 -6.40 19.33
CA LEU A 167 11.13 -6.37 20.80
C LEU A 167 12.43 -6.82 21.52
N PRO A 168 13.12 -7.91 21.12
CA PRO A 168 14.35 -8.38 21.78
C PRO A 168 15.48 -7.36 21.77
N VAL A 169 15.52 -6.46 20.79
CA VAL A 169 16.54 -5.40 20.69
C VAL A 169 16.43 -4.46 21.89
N PHE A 170 15.23 -4.03 22.25
CA PHE A 170 15.01 -3.15 23.39
C PHE A 170 15.34 -3.82 24.72
N ILE A 171 14.99 -5.10 24.87
CA ILE A 171 15.32 -5.88 26.07
C ILE A 171 16.84 -6.03 26.20
N ALA A 172 17.55 -6.33 25.10
CA ALA A 172 19.00 -6.43 25.09
C ALA A 172 19.67 -5.11 25.49
N VAL A 173 19.19 -3.97 24.99
CA VAL A 173 19.68 -2.65 25.38
C VAL A 173 19.39 -2.36 26.86
N ALA A 174 18.20 -2.68 27.38
CA ALA A 174 17.87 -2.48 28.78
C ALA A 174 18.78 -3.30 29.72
N VAL A 175 19.09 -4.54 29.36
CA VAL A 175 20.05 -5.39 30.10
C VAL A 175 21.46 -4.77 30.08
N CYS A 176 21.92 -4.30 28.91
CA CYS A 176 23.21 -3.62 28.80
C CYS A 176 23.29 -2.34 29.65
N LEU A 177 22.22 -1.53 29.66
CA LEU A 177 22.13 -0.34 30.50
C LEU A 177 22.11 -0.67 32.00
N LYS A 178 21.41 -1.75 32.39
CA LYS A 178 21.38 -2.24 33.77
C LYS A 178 22.77 -2.67 34.24
N ASP A 179 23.50 -3.44 33.42
CA ASP A 179 24.85 -3.91 33.73
C ASP A 179 25.82 -2.74 33.91
N ARG A 180 25.69 -1.68 33.09
CA ARG A 180 26.47 -0.45 33.24
C ARG A 180 26.18 0.25 34.57
N ARG A 181 24.91 0.36 34.97
CA ARG A 181 24.53 0.95 36.27
C ARG A 181 25.06 0.13 37.45
N ALA A 182 25.11 -1.19 37.32
CA ALA A 182 25.63 -2.11 38.33
C ALA A 182 27.16 -2.21 38.38
N LYS A 183 27.89 -1.41 37.58
CA LYS A 183 29.38 -1.43 37.48
C LYS A 183 29.95 -2.82 37.19
N MET A 184 29.21 -3.65 36.44
CA MET A 184 29.63 -5.02 36.13
C MET A 184 30.80 -5.11 35.13
N ASN A 185 31.20 -3.99 34.53
CA ASN A 185 32.28 -3.92 33.54
C ASN A 185 33.58 -4.54 34.08
N ASP A 186 33.98 -4.23 35.31
CA ASP A 186 35.25 -4.70 35.89
C ASP A 186 35.33 -6.23 35.99
N LEU A 187 34.19 -6.89 36.29
CA LEU A 187 34.08 -8.35 36.35
C LEU A 187 34.05 -9.00 34.97
N ILE A 188 33.49 -8.31 33.97
CA ILE A 188 33.41 -8.79 32.59
C ILE A 188 34.78 -8.68 31.92
N TYR A 189 35.49 -7.57 32.12
CA TYR A 189 36.84 -7.34 31.57
C TYR A 189 37.92 -8.24 32.19
N ALA A 190 37.69 -8.74 33.41
CA ALA A 190 38.58 -9.73 34.03
C ALA A 190 38.56 -11.10 33.33
N ARG A 191 37.58 -11.38 32.45
CA ARG A 191 37.49 -12.65 31.69
C ARG A 191 38.02 -12.49 30.26
N LYS A 192 38.73 -13.50 29.77
CA LYS A 192 39.20 -13.58 28.37
C LYS A 192 38.07 -14.00 27.42
N ILE A 193 37.02 -13.19 27.33
CA ILE A 193 35.92 -13.38 26.37
C ILE A 193 35.87 -12.23 25.37
N SER A 194 35.65 -12.56 24.09
CA SER A 194 35.45 -11.53 23.06
C SER A 194 34.12 -10.80 23.31
N SER A 195 34.15 -9.47 23.29
CA SER A 195 32.97 -8.63 23.47
C SER A 195 31.85 -8.96 22.49
N PHE A 196 32.20 -9.31 21.25
CA PHE A 196 31.24 -9.72 20.24
C PHE A 196 30.51 -11.02 20.61
N LYS A 197 31.26 -12.04 21.08
CA LYS A 197 30.68 -13.32 21.51
C LYS A 197 29.75 -13.14 22.71
N LEU A 198 30.09 -12.24 23.64
CA LEU A 198 29.27 -11.94 24.80
C LEU A 198 27.96 -11.24 24.43
N ILE A 199 28.01 -10.25 23.54
CA ILE A 199 26.82 -9.52 23.08
C ILE A 199 25.88 -10.47 22.32
N LEU A 200 26.44 -11.26 21.40
CA LEU A 200 25.67 -12.20 20.59
C LEU A 200 25.03 -13.29 21.44
N SER A 201 25.74 -13.87 22.41
CA SER A 201 25.19 -14.91 23.29
C SER A 201 24.05 -14.39 24.16
N ARG A 202 24.17 -13.15 24.68
CA ARG A 202 23.09 -12.51 25.44
C ARG A 202 21.88 -12.21 24.56
N TYR A 203 22.11 -11.76 23.33
CA TYR A 203 21.05 -11.50 22.38
C TYR A 203 20.28 -12.79 22.02
N PHE A 204 20.98 -13.89 21.70
CA PHE A 204 20.36 -15.20 21.47
C PHE A 204 19.61 -15.71 22.70
N ALA A 205 20.15 -15.53 23.91
CA ALA A 205 19.48 -15.94 25.14
C ALA A 205 18.14 -15.19 25.33
N ILE A 206 18.10 -13.89 25.01
CA ILE A 206 16.87 -13.09 25.05
C ILE A 206 15.88 -13.56 23.99
N ILE A 207 16.32 -13.81 22.75
CA ILE A 207 15.46 -14.35 21.69
C ILE A 207 14.85 -15.68 22.12
N ILE A 208 15.66 -16.61 22.63
CA ILE A 208 15.17 -17.94 23.07
C ILE A 208 14.19 -17.79 24.24
N ALA A 209 14.46 -16.91 25.21
CA ALA A 209 13.56 -16.66 26.33
C ALA A 209 12.21 -16.09 25.88
N VAL A 210 12.22 -15.16 24.92
CA VAL A 210 10.99 -14.59 24.32
C VAL A 210 10.23 -15.64 23.51
N MET A 211 10.93 -16.49 22.75
CA MET A 211 10.31 -17.57 21.98
C MET A 211 9.70 -18.66 22.88
N LEU A 212 10.36 -19.00 23.99
CA LEU A 212 9.81 -19.95 24.97
C LEU A 212 8.52 -19.43 25.60
N LEU A 213 8.42 -18.12 25.87
CA LEU A 213 7.23 -17.50 26.43
C LEU A 213 6.01 -17.55 25.49
N LEU A 214 6.21 -17.80 24.19
CA LEU A 214 5.13 -17.95 23.21
C LEU A 214 4.70 -19.40 23.01
N LEU A 215 5.53 -20.36 23.42
CA LEU A 215 5.29 -21.79 23.25
C LEU A 215 4.49 -22.38 24.42
N PHE A 216 4.35 -21.62 25.51
CA PHE A 216 3.57 -21.93 26.72
C PHE A 216 2.47 -20.89 26.93
#